data_AF-A0A2V6A7Q6-F1
#
_entry.id   AF-A0A2V6A7Q6-F1
#
_cell.length_a   1.000
_cell.length_b   1.000
_cell.length_c   1.000
_cell.angle_alpha   90.00
_cell.angle_beta   90.00
_cell.angle_gamma   90.00
#
_symmetry.space_group_name_H-M   'P 1'
#
loop_
_entity.id
_entity.type
_entity.pdbx_description
1 polymer ?
#
loop_
_entity_poly.entity_id
_entity_poly.type
_entity_poly.pdbx_seq_one_letter_code
_entity_poly.pdbx_strand_id
1 'polypeptide(L)'
;WGRAYVDGSNKTVAGWAAGDEWLAEIVGQFHKVGIPVVYEDTPALFPDAYPMTDCALYYGWYAGSVTGPFARPDFHLVPGAIAVHIYSFSASTLRDSNTNWVASLVSKGAAASLGNVYEPYLQLTSRLDTFNDRLLHGFTFAESAYMATPALSWMSVMVGDPLYRPYASRLQIDMQGQSAKNASDWQMYREFAVKNRTCYTKPDDIVRVVLEESDAWLKLNKPKRALDLVRATLRNSPDMSAAPLLKNLEGKATSQASVTPTPTKP
;
A
#
# COMPACT_ATOMS: atom_id res chain seq x y z
N TRP A 1 8.13 0.21 7.07
CA TRP A 1 6.77 -0.34 6.90
C TRP A 1 5.84 0.83 6.68
N GLY A 2 5.01 0.78 5.66
CA GLY A 2 4.13 1.86 5.25
C GLY A 2 3.00 1.32 4.37
N ARG A 3 2.31 2.21 3.68
CA ARG A 3 1.12 1.93 2.87
C ARG A 3 1.48 1.82 1.39
N ALA A 4 0.70 1.04 0.66
CA ALA A 4 0.72 1.03 -0.78
C ALA A 4 -0.33 1.99 -1.35
N TYR A 5 0.02 2.64 -2.45
CA TYR A 5 -0.87 3.48 -3.24
C TYR A 5 -0.87 2.95 -4.66
N VAL A 6 -2.05 2.64 -5.18
CA VAL A 6 -2.24 2.14 -6.54
C VAL A 6 -3.16 3.11 -7.26
N ASP A 7 -2.74 3.57 -8.43
CA ASP A 7 -3.37 4.62 -9.23
C ASP A 7 -3.72 4.05 -10.60
N GLY A 8 -4.98 3.63 -10.77
CA GLY A 8 -5.48 3.06 -12.02
C GLY A 8 -5.76 4.13 -13.07
N SER A 9 -5.71 3.76 -14.36
CA SER A 9 -6.03 4.68 -15.45
C SER A 9 -7.52 4.67 -15.77
N ASN A 10 -8.15 3.50 -15.64
CA ASN A 10 -9.53 3.20 -16.04
C ASN A 10 -9.93 3.78 -17.41
N LYS A 11 -8.97 3.87 -18.33
CA LYS A 11 -9.25 4.35 -19.68
C LYS A 11 -9.85 3.23 -20.50
N THR A 12 -11.02 3.46 -21.07
CA THR A 12 -11.78 2.48 -21.86
C THR A 12 -11.23 2.23 -23.27
N VAL A 13 -9.94 2.54 -23.50
CA VAL A 13 -9.29 2.42 -24.81
C VAL A 13 -8.74 1.01 -24.99
N ALA A 14 -9.04 0.38 -26.13
CA ALA A 14 -8.53 -0.93 -26.47
C ALA A 14 -6.99 -0.97 -26.41
N GLY A 15 -6.44 -1.95 -25.70
CA GLY A 15 -5.00 -2.13 -25.50
C GLY A 15 -4.43 -1.50 -24.22
N TRP A 16 -5.22 -0.77 -23.43
CA TRP A 16 -4.79 -0.16 -22.16
C TRP A 16 -5.20 -0.97 -20.92
N ALA A 17 -6.19 -1.86 -21.09
CA ALA A 17 -6.74 -2.71 -20.03
C ALA A 17 -5.67 -3.54 -19.31
N ALA A 18 -4.62 -3.98 -20.03
CA ALA A 18 -3.55 -4.77 -19.42
C ALA A 18 -2.87 -4.04 -18.25
N GLY A 19 -2.69 -2.71 -18.34
CA GLY A 19 -2.07 -1.93 -17.26
C GLY A 19 -2.96 -1.92 -16.02
N ASP A 20 -4.26 -1.65 -16.20
CA ASP A 20 -5.25 -1.68 -15.13
C ASP A 20 -5.40 -3.10 -14.52
N GLU A 21 -5.36 -4.16 -15.34
CA GLU A 21 -5.35 -5.55 -14.88
C GLU A 21 -4.16 -5.85 -13.97
N TRP A 22 -2.95 -5.36 -14.31
CA TRP A 22 -1.77 -5.57 -13.47
C TRP A 22 -1.91 -4.83 -12.14
N LEU A 23 -2.41 -3.59 -12.15
CA LEU A 23 -2.63 -2.81 -10.93
C LEU A 23 -3.70 -3.46 -10.03
N ALA A 24 -4.77 -3.98 -10.60
CA ALA A 24 -5.80 -4.72 -9.87
C ALA A 24 -5.24 -5.99 -9.20
N GLU A 25 -4.37 -6.75 -9.89
CA GLU A 25 -3.72 -7.93 -9.27
C GLU A 25 -2.79 -7.52 -8.12
N ILE A 26 -2.05 -6.41 -8.25
CA ILE A 26 -1.20 -5.87 -7.17
C ILE A 26 -2.02 -5.59 -5.90
N VAL A 27 -3.20 -5.00 -6.04
CA VAL A 27 -4.12 -4.77 -4.90
C VAL A 27 -4.49 -6.11 -4.24
N GLY A 28 -4.80 -7.13 -5.05
CA GLY A 28 -5.03 -8.49 -4.57
C GLY A 28 -3.82 -9.08 -3.84
N GLN A 29 -2.60 -8.86 -4.35
CA GLN A 29 -1.36 -9.27 -3.71
C GLN A 29 -1.17 -8.60 -2.35
N PHE A 30 -1.39 -7.29 -2.22
CA PHE A 30 -1.30 -6.60 -0.94
C PHE A 30 -2.30 -7.10 0.09
N HIS A 31 -3.54 -7.35 -0.33
CA HIS A 31 -4.53 -7.99 0.53
C HIS A 31 -4.11 -9.39 0.98
N LYS A 32 -3.48 -10.19 0.10
CA LYS A 32 -2.93 -11.51 0.47
C LYS A 32 -1.89 -11.41 1.58
N VAL A 33 -1.08 -10.35 1.57
CA VAL A 33 0.06 -10.21 2.48
C VAL A 33 -0.18 -9.28 3.67
N GLY A 34 -1.36 -8.66 3.78
CA GLY A 34 -1.72 -7.74 4.85
C GLY A 34 -1.02 -6.37 4.76
N ILE A 35 -0.69 -5.91 3.55
CA ILE A 35 -0.18 -4.55 3.33
C ILE A 35 -1.39 -3.63 3.11
N PRO A 36 -1.55 -2.54 3.87
CA PRO A 36 -2.61 -1.56 3.62
C PRO A 36 -2.42 -0.94 2.24
N VAL A 37 -3.47 -0.94 1.44
CA VAL A 37 -3.45 -0.36 0.09
C VAL A 37 -4.61 0.63 -0.07
N VAL A 38 -4.30 1.78 -0.65
CA VAL A 38 -5.30 2.71 -1.19
C VAL A 38 -5.28 2.53 -2.71
N TYR A 39 -6.43 2.15 -3.28
CA TYR A 39 -6.58 1.98 -4.71
C TYR A 39 -7.52 3.07 -5.25
N GLU A 40 -7.01 3.91 -6.14
CA GLU A 40 -7.80 4.83 -6.95
C GLU A 40 -8.19 4.11 -8.25
N ASP A 41 -9.44 3.66 -8.29
CA ASP A 41 -10.01 2.86 -9.39
C ASP A 41 -10.94 3.68 -10.27
N THR A 42 -10.66 4.98 -10.40
CA THR A 42 -11.37 5.85 -11.32
C THR A 42 -10.42 6.41 -12.38
N PRO A 43 -10.93 7.04 -13.44
CA PRO A 43 -10.07 7.73 -14.40
C PRO A 43 -9.36 8.97 -13.83
N ALA A 44 -9.66 9.36 -12.59
CA ALA A 44 -9.00 10.45 -11.91
C ALA A 44 -7.72 9.97 -11.24
N LEU A 45 -6.65 10.74 -11.35
CA LEU A 45 -5.42 10.52 -10.60
C LEU A 45 -5.58 11.03 -9.16
N PHE A 46 -4.69 10.61 -8.26
CA PHE A 46 -4.62 11.19 -6.93
C PHE A 46 -4.51 12.73 -6.99
N PRO A 47 -5.44 13.47 -6.34
CA PRO A 47 -5.41 14.93 -6.35
C PRO A 47 -4.10 15.49 -5.77
N ASP A 48 -3.69 16.68 -6.21
CA ASP A 48 -2.47 17.34 -5.72
C ASP A 48 -2.45 17.51 -4.20
N ALA A 49 -3.60 17.86 -3.62
CA ALA A 49 -3.77 18.04 -2.18
C ALA A 49 -4.03 16.73 -1.41
N TYR A 50 -3.98 15.57 -2.08
CA TYR A 50 -4.25 14.30 -1.43
C TYR A 50 -3.21 14.02 -0.34
N PRO A 51 -3.63 13.72 0.91
CA PRO A 51 -2.73 13.52 2.05
C PRO A 51 -2.09 12.12 2.01
N MET A 52 -1.30 11.86 0.97
CA MET A 52 -0.52 10.64 0.83
C MET A 52 0.52 10.60 1.96
N THR A 53 0.38 9.64 2.86
CA THR A 53 1.18 9.50 4.08
C THR A 53 1.76 8.11 4.17
N ASP A 54 2.99 7.99 4.69
CA ASP A 54 3.69 6.72 4.85
C ASP A 54 3.75 5.88 3.56
N CYS A 55 3.86 6.52 2.38
CA CYS A 55 3.90 5.81 1.10
C CYS A 55 5.20 5.01 0.97
N ALA A 56 5.07 3.68 1.11
CA ALA A 56 6.15 2.71 0.95
C ALA A 56 6.14 2.06 -0.43
N LEU A 57 4.98 1.98 -1.06
CA LEU A 57 4.81 1.41 -2.38
C LEU A 57 3.90 2.31 -3.20
N TYR A 58 4.31 2.65 -4.41
CA TYR A 58 3.48 3.36 -5.38
C TYR A 58 3.51 2.66 -6.73
N TYR A 59 2.34 2.42 -7.29
CA TYR A 59 2.13 1.86 -8.62
C TYR A 59 1.08 2.69 -9.35
N GLY A 60 1.42 3.29 -10.49
CA GLY A 60 0.48 4.15 -11.22
C GLY A 60 0.40 3.93 -12.72
N TRP A 61 -0.71 4.37 -13.31
CA TRP A 61 -1.07 4.29 -14.73
C TRP A 61 -2.21 5.31 -14.99
N TYR A 62 -2.29 6.18 -15.98
CA TYR A 62 -1.33 6.62 -16.99
C TYR A 62 -1.37 8.15 -17.06
N ALA A 63 -0.31 8.82 -16.61
CA ALA A 63 -0.11 10.26 -16.80
C ALA A 63 1.22 10.56 -17.47
N GLY A 64 1.22 11.50 -18.42
CA GLY A 64 2.41 11.84 -19.21
C GLY A 64 3.45 12.70 -18.47
N SER A 65 3.03 13.34 -17.39
CA SER A 65 3.89 14.13 -16.50
C SER A 65 3.60 13.73 -15.06
N VAL A 66 4.51 14.11 -14.18
CA VAL A 66 4.33 13.89 -12.74
C VAL A 66 3.19 14.78 -12.23
N THR A 67 2.27 14.19 -11.49
CA THR A 67 1.07 14.86 -10.97
C THR A 67 0.79 14.45 -9.54
N GLY A 68 -0.23 15.05 -8.92
CA GLY A 68 -0.72 14.63 -7.63
C GLY A 68 0.27 14.98 -6.51
N PRO A 69 0.33 14.15 -5.45
CA PRO A 69 1.22 14.41 -4.32
C PRO A 69 2.69 14.54 -4.69
N PHE A 70 3.12 13.89 -5.77
CA PHE A 70 4.51 13.86 -6.24
C PHE A 70 4.98 15.20 -6.84
N ALA A 71 4.06 16.02 -7.35
CA ALA A 71 4.38 17.35 -7.87
C ALA A 71 4.70 18.36 -6.74
N ARG A 72 4.29 18.07 -5.50
CA ARG A 72 4.50 18.98 -4.38
C ARG A 72 5.94 18.96 -3.88
N PRO A 73 6.56 20.11 -3.58
CA PRO A 73 7.95 20.20 -3.17
C PRO A 73 8.22 19.54 -1.80
N ASP A 74 7.25 19.56 -0.90
CA ASP A 74 7.32 19.05 0.48
C ASP A 74 7.04 17.54 0.61
N PHE A 75 6.49 16.92 -0.43
CA PHE A 75 6.19 15.49 -0.42
C PHE A 75 7.47 14.64 -0.44
N HIS A 76 7.49 13.61 0.41
CA HIS A 76 8.57 12.63 0.47
C HIS A 76 8.00 11.23 0.67
N LEU A 77 8.59 10.27 -0.02
CA LEU A 77 8.37 8.84 0.19
C LEU A 77 9.08 8.38 1.46
N VAL A 78 8.61 7.30 2.06
CA VAL A 78 9.31 6.74 3.24
C VAL A 78 10.65 6.11 2.83
N PRO A 79 11.65 6.07 3.71
CA PRO A 79 12.91 5.37 3.43
C PRO A 79 12.68 3.92 3.01
N GLY A 80 13.28 3.53 1.88
CA GLY A 80 13.08 2.21 1.28
C GLY A 80 11.85 2.09 0.39
N ALA A 81 11.14 3.17 0.09
CA ALA A 81 9.99 3.09 -0.79
C ALA A 81 10.35 2.63 -2.21
N ILE A 82 9.44 1.90 -2.84
CA ILE A 82 9.50 1.58 -4.25
C ILE A 82 8.34 2.29 -4.93
N ALA A 83 8.63 3.03 -5.99
CA ALA A 83 7.63 3.79 -6.70
C ALA A 83 7.80 3.63 -8.21
N VAL A 84 6.73 3.25 -8.90
CA VAL A 84 6.73 2.99 -10.34
C VAL A 84 5.46 3.57 -10.95
N HIS A 85 5.61 4.26 -12.08
CA HIS A 85 4.48 4.72 -12.87
C HIS A 85 4.65 4.23 -14.30
N ILE A 86 3.64 3.52 -14.81
CA ILE A 86 3.62 3.03 -16.18
C ILE A 86 3.42 4.25 -17.09
N TYR A 87 4.48 4.65 -17.77
CA TYR A 87 4.46 5.66 -18.82
C TYR A 87 5.59 5.37 -19.81
N SER A 88 5.33 5.57 -21.10
CA SER A 88 6.26 5.22 -22.18
C SER A 88 7.60 5.93 -22.08
N PHE A 89 7.63 7.16 -21.57
CA PHE A 89 8.85 7.95 -21.42
C PHE A 89 9.16 8.21 -19.93
N SER A 90 8.74 7.31 -19.03
CA SER A 90 8.88 7.52 -17.58
C SER A 90 10.32 7.75 -17.11
N ALA A 91 11.32 7.33 -17.89
CA ALA A 91 12.74 7.48 -17.60
C ALA A 91 13.55 8.08 -18.77
N SER A 92 12.92 8.86 -19.67
CA SER A 92 13.66 9.44 -20.82
C SER A 92 14.80 10.38 -20.41
N THR A 93 14.71 10.99 -19.22
CA THR A 93 15.84 11.61 -18.52
C THR A 93 15.77 11.34 -17.03
N LEU A 94 16.93 11.15 -16.41
CA LEU A 94 17.10 11.10 -14.95
C LEU A 94 17.74 12.37 -14.39
N ARG A 95 18.06 13.33 -15.25
CA ARG A 95 18.78 14.57 -14.90
C ARG A 95 17.85 15.73 -14.57
N ASP A 96 16.55 15.59 -14.83
CA ASP A 96 15.54 16.59 -14.50
C ASP A 96 14.42 15.93 -13.70
N SER A 97 14.31 16.32 -12.42
CA SER A 97 13.30 15.79 -11.49
C SER A 97 11.89 16.29 -11.76
N ASN A 98 11.70 17.21 -12.72
CA ASN A 98 10.41 17.86 -12.97
C ASN A 98 9.68 17.33 -14.22
N THR A 99 10.36 16.55 -15.07
CA THR A 99 9.82 16.16 -16.39
C THR A 99 9.26 14.73 -16.42
N ASN A 100 9.96 13.77 -15.80
CA ASN A 100 9.66 12.36 -15.94
C ASN A 100 9.44 11.69 -14.59
N TRP A 101 8.64 10.63 -14.60
CA TRP A 101 8.25 9.89 -13.39
C TRP A 101 9.45 9.37 -12.60
N VAL A 102 10.39 8.66 -13.22
CA VAL A 102 11.49 8.02 -12.48
C VAL A 102 12.38 9.05 -11.79
N ALA A 103 12.78 10.10 -12.49
CA ALA A 103 13.61 11.17 -11.92
C ALA A 103 12.92 11.85 -10.73
N SER A 104 11.62 12.15 -10.88
CA SER A 104 10.85 12.78 -9.83
C SER A 104 10.67 11.86 -8.62
N LEU A 105 10.25 10.62 -8.83
CA LEU A 105 10.06 9.64 -7.76
C LEU A 105 11.35 9.42 -6.95
N VAL A 106 12.49 9.29 -7.64
CA VAL A 106 13.81 9.18 -6.98
C VAL A 106 14.15 10.45 -6.21
N SER A 107 13.90 11.64 -6.77
CA SER A 107 14.11 12.92 -6.06
C SER A 107 13.24 13.06 -4.81
N LYS A 108 12.08 12.40 -4.78
CA LYS A 108 11.16 12.33 -3.64
C LYS A 108 11.51 11.24 -2.63
N GLY A 109 12.64 10.54 -2.83
CA GLY A 109 13.16 9.55 -1.87
C GLY A 109 12.82 8.10 -2.19
N ALA A 110 12.35 7.77 -3.41
CA ALA A 110 12.21 6.38 -3.83
C ALA A 110 13.58 5.69 -3.82
N ALA A 111 13.69 4.56 -3.12
CA ALA A 111 14.90 3.74 -3.09
C ALA A 111 15.06 2.95 -4.39
N ALA A 112 13.95 2.60 -5.05
CA ALA A 112 13.97 1.97 -6.36
C ALA A 112 12.77 2.37 -7.22
N SER A 113 12.98 2.38 -8.53
CA SER A 113 11.96 2.68 -9.54
C SER A 113 12.27 1.96 -10.87
N LEU A 114 11.23 1.73 -11.67
CA LEU A 114 11.31 1.17 -13.00
C LEU A 114 10.75 2.18 -13.99
N GLY A 115 11.33 2.25 -15.18
CA GLY A 115 10.77 3.08 -16.23
C GLY A 115 11.31 2.75 -17.60
N ASN A 116 10.98 3.60 -18.57
CA ASN A 116 11.35 3.41 -19.96
C ASN A 116 11.99 4.67 -20.53
N VAL A 117 13.10 4.51 -21.24
CA VAL A 117 13.83 5.61 -21.87
C VAL A 117 13.16 6.07 -23.18
N TYR A 118 12.35 5.22 -23.79
CA TYR A 118 11.60 5.47 -25.02
C TYR A 118 10.36 4.60 -25.09
N GLU A 119 9.49 4.86 -26.08
CA GLU A 119 8.23 4.14 -26.31
C GLU A 119 8.43 2.62 -26.44
N PRO A 120 7.95 1.82 -25.47
CA PRO A 120 8.12 0.37 -25.48
C PRO A 120 6.87 -0.37 -25.99
N TYR A 121 5.71 0.29 -26.15
CA TYR A 121 4.39 -0.33 -26.09
C TYR A 121 4.09 -0.97 -24.73
N LEU A 122 2.84 -0.91 -24.29
CA LEU A 122 2.44 -1.41 -22.97
C LEU A 122 2.89 -2.87 -22.74
N GLN A 123 2.75 -3.75 -23.73
CA GLN A 123 3.05 -5.18 -23.62
C GLN A 123 4.54 -5.49 -23.37
N LEU A 124 5.44 -4.57 -23.72
CA LEU A 124 6.88 -4.74 -23.51
C LEU A 124 7.41 -3.91 -22.33
N THR A 125 6.53 -3.22 -21.60
CA THR A 125 6.88 -2.62 -20.30
C THR A 125 7.04 -3.70 -19.23
N SER A 126 7.73 -3.36 -18.13
CA SER A 126 7.81 -4.25 -16.98
C SER A 126 6.43 -4.55 -16.41
N ARG A 127 6.13 -5.84 -16.26
CA ARG A 127 4.91 -6.38 -15.64
C ARG A 127 4.89 -6.09 -14.15
N LEU A 128 4.21 -5.01 -13.74
CA LEU A 128 4.25 -4.53 -12.35
C LEU A 128 3.62 -5.51 -11.35
N ASP A 129 2.64 -6.28 -11.79
CA ASP A 129 2.05 -7.42 -11.07
C ASP A 129 3.10 -8.48 -10.72
N THR A 130 3.90 -8.88 -11.71
CA THR A 130 4.99 -9.84 -11.53
C THR A 130 6.09 -9.26 -10.66
N PHE A 131 6.48 -8.01 -10.91
CA PHE A 131 7.51 -7.33 -10.13
C PHE A 131 7.17 -7.26 -8.65
N ASN A 132 5.95 -6.83 -8.31
CA ASN A 132 5.51 -6.75 -6.92
C ASN A 132 5.44 -8.13 -6.27
N ASP A 133 4.93 -9.13 -6.97
CA ASP A 133 4.90 -10.50 -6.47
C ASP A 133 6.30 -11.03 -6.11
N ARG A 134 7.30 -10.83 -6.98
CA ARG A 134 8.68 -11.26 -6.69
C ARG A 134 9.29 -10.51 -5.51
N LEU A 135 9.04 -9.20 -5.39
CA LEU A 135 9.48 -8.45 -4.22
C LEU A 135 8.88 -9.03 -2.94
N LEU A 136 7.57 -9.32 -2.92
CA LEU A 136 6.88 -9.89 -1.75
C LEU A 136 7.40 -11.28 -1.38
N HIS A 137 7.88 -12.05 -2.36
CA HIS A 137 8.58 -13.32 -2.17
C HIS A 137 10.06 -13.18 -1.76
N GLY A 138 10.52 -11.96 -1.49
CA GLY A 138 11.84 -11.69 -0.92
C GLY A 138 12.99 -11.75 -1.91
N PHE A 139 12.72 -11.77 -3.22
CA PHE A 139 13.74 -11.60 -4.25
C PHE A 139 14.36 -10.19 -4.18
N THR A 140 15.54 -10.04 -4.75
CA THR A 140 16.19 -8.74 -4.91
C THR A 140 15.44 -7.85 -5.90
N PHE A 141 15.70 -6.55 -5.84
CA PHE A 141 15.16 -5.60 -6.80
C PHE A 141 15.55 -5.98 -8.23
N ALA A 142 16.82 -6.34 -8.46
CA ALA A 142 17.27 -6.77 -9.77
C ALA A 142 16.55 -8.04 -10.25
N GLU A 143 16.52 -9.10 -9.46
CA GLU A 143 15.83 -10.35 -9.83
C GLU A 143 14.36 -10.09 -10.14
N SER A 144 13.68 -9.33 -9.30
CA SER A 144 12.25 -9.01 -9.46
C SER A 144 12.00 -8.22 -10.74
N ALA A 145 12.84 -7.22 -11.03
CA ALA A 145 12.69 -6.38 -12.20
C ALA A 145 13.00 -7.13 -13.50
N TYR A 146 14.04 -7.97 -13.52
CA TYR A 146 14.38 -8.79 -14.68
C TYR A 146 13.32 -9.86 -14.96
N MET A 147 12.77 -10.52 -13.93
CA MET A 147 11.68 -11.48 -14.10
C MET A 147 10.39 -10.84 -14.61
N ALA A 148 10.17 -9.56 -14.30
CA ALA A 148 9.02 -8.80 -14.75
C ALA A 148 9.19 -8.18 -16.15
N THR A 149 10.40 -8.17 -16.72
CA THR A 149 10.70 -7.49 -17.97
C THR A 149 10.62 -8.47 -19.15
N PRO A 150 9.62 -8.34 -20.05
CA PRO A 150 9.40 -9.31 -21.13
C PRO A 150 10.51 -9.30 -22.21
N ALA A 151 11.18 -8.17 -22.40
CA ALA A 151 12.21 -7.99 -23.43
C ALA A 151 13.47 -7.33 -22.83
N LEU A 152 14.58 -8.07 -22.83
CA LEU A 152 15.88 -7.58 -22.38
C LEU A 152 16.58 -6.79 -23.49
N SER A 153 17.47 -5.86 -23.10
CA SER A 153 18.14 -4.93 -24.03
C SER A 153 17.18 -4.05 -24.84
N TRP A 154 15.96 -3.84 -24.32
CA TRP A 154 14.96 -2.93 -24.87
C TRP A 154 14.98 -1.59 -24.10
N MET A 155 13.89 -0.84 -24.18
CA MET A 155 13.78 0.53 -23.64
C MET A 155 13.60 0.61 -22.12
N SER A 156 13.55 -0.51 -21.39
CA SER A 156 13.34 -0.51 -19.94
C SER A 156 14.63 -0.25 -19.15
N VAL A 157 14.52 0.54 -18.08
CA VAL A 157 15.61 0.87 -17.16
C VAL A 157 15.17 0.67 -15.72
N MET A 158 16.09 0.18 -14.90
CA MET A 158 15.93 -0.03 -13.47
C MET A 158 16.83 0.94 -12.73
N VAL A 159 16.26 1.72 -11.80
CA VAL A 159 17.01 2.70 -11.01
C VAL A 159 16.87 2.33 -9.53
N GLY A 160 17.98 1.97 -8.90
CA GLY A 160 18.02 1.56 -7.49
C GLY A 160 19.20 0.62 -7.22
N ASP A 161 19.35 0.22 -5.95
CA ASP A 161 20.34 -0.80 -5.57
C ASP A 161 19.86 -2.19 -6.04
N PRO A 162 20.64 -2.89 -6.90
CA PRO A 162 20.25 -4.21 -7.40
C PRO A 162 20.06 -5.24 -6.28
N LEU A 163 20.77 -5.13 -5.15
CA LEU A 163 20.68 -6.03 -4.00
C LEU A 163 19.59 -5.62 -3.00
N TYR A 164 18.83 -4.57 -3.29
CA TYR A 164 17.75 -4.11 -2.41
C TYR A 164 16.69 -5.19 -2.22
N ARG A 165 16.36 -5.51 -0.96
CA ARG A 165 15.45 -6.61 -0.57
C ARG A 165 14.52 -6.21 0.57
N PRO A 166 13.46 -5.41 0.32
CA PRO A 166 12.58 -4.89 1.36
C PRO A 166 11.85 -5.97 2.18
N TYR A 167 11.60 -7.14 1.57
CA TYR A 167 10.79 -8.20 2.18
C TYR A 167 11.57 -9.48 2.52
N ALA A 168 12.91 -9.45 2.48
CA ALA A 168 13.72 -10.63 2.85
C ALA A 168 13.44 -11.11 4.29
N SER A 169 13.25 -10.18 5.23
CA SER A 169 12.91 -10.51 6.62
C SER A 169 11.50 -11.10 6.78
N ARG A 170 10.61 -10.90 5.81
CA ARG A 170 9.27 -11.50 5.81
C ARG A 170 9.33 -13.02 5.68
N LEU A 171 10.21 -13.53 4.81
CA LEU A 171 10.49 -14.96 4.70
C LEU A 171 11.05 -15.52 6.03
N GLN A 172 11.85 -14.73 6.74
CA GLN A 172 12.38 -15.12 8.04
C GLN A 172 11.30 -15.17 9.14
N ILE A 173 10.30 -14.29 9.10
CA ILE A 173 9.16 -14.32 10.04
C ILE A 173 8.30 -15.57 9.82
N ASP A 174 8.10 -16.00 8.58
CA ASP A 174 7.34 -17.22 8.27
C ASP A 174 8.15 -18.50 8.62
N MET A 175 9.49 -18.45 8.62
CA MET A 175 10.38 -19.55 9.04
C MET A 175 10.65 -19.59 10.55
N GLN A 176 10.67 -18.45 11.23
CA GLN A 176 10.86 -18.31 12.68
C GLN A 176 9.50 -18.10 13.33
N GLY A 177 8.69 -19.15 13.36
CA GLY A 177 7.53 -19.16 14.25
C GLY A 177 7.96 -18.77 15.66
N GLN A 178 7.38 -17.68 16.18
CA GLN A 178 7.45 -17.22 17.56
C GLN A 178 8.83 -16.74 18.06
N SER A 179 9.08 -15.44 17.97
CA SER A 179 9.80 -14.72 19.03
C SER A 179 9.13 -13.38 19.28
N ALA A 180 8.01 -13.45 20.00
CA ALA A 180 7.31 -12.30 20.54
C ALA A 180 8.22 -11.57 21.52
N LYS A 181 8.77 -10.41 21.13
CA LYS A 181 9.23 -9.44 22.13
C LYS A 181 9.19 -7.96 21.75
N ASN A 182 8.80 -7.58 20.54
CA ASN A 182 8.45 -6.18 20.21
C ASN A 182 7.58 -6.16 18.94
N ALA A 183 6.30 -6.55 19.06
CA ALA A 183 5.38 -6.46 17.95
C ALA A 183 5.09 -4.98 17.65
N SER A 184 5.63 -4.47 16.55
CA SER A 184 5.23 -3.17 15.99
C SER A 184 3.71 -3.17 15.77
N ASP A 185 3.03 -2.03 15.95
CA ASP A 185 1.58 -1.90 15.71
C ASP A 185 1.17 -2.45 14.33
N TRP A 186 2.08 -2.39 13.35
CA TRP A 186 1.91 -2.96 12.01
C TRP A 186 2.03 -4.49 11.94
N GLN A 187 2.80 -5.13 12.82
CA GLN A 187 2.85 -6.59 12.92
C GLN A 187 1.54 -7.13 13.51
N MET A 188 0.98 -6.45 14.52
CA MET A 188 -0.35 -6.79 15.05
C MET A 188 -1.45 -6.64 13.99
N TYR A 189 -1.47 -5.52 13.26
CA TYR A 189 -2.42 -5.31 12.16
C TYR A 189 -2.27 -6.37 11.06
N ARG A 190 -1.03 -6.69 10.65
CA ARG A 190 -0.75 -7.73 9.67
C ARG A 190 -1.24 -9.10 10.12
N GLU A 191 -0.89 -9.52 11.34
CA GLU A 191 -1.31 -10.81 11.89
C GLU A 191 -2.83 -10.92 11.95
N PHE A 192 -3.49 -9.85 12.38
CA PHE A 192 -4.93 -9.74 12.40
C PHE A 192 -5.56 -9.86 11.00
N ALA A 193 -5.07 -9.07 10.03
CA ALA A 193 -5.56 -9.08 8.66
C ALA A 193 -5.37 -10.45 7.98
N VAL A 194 -4.19 -11.07 8.14
CA VAL A 194 -3.87 -12.39 7.57
C VAL A 194 -4.71 -13.49 8.20
N LYS A 195 -4.84 -13.50 9.53
CA LYS A 195 -5.59 -14.52 10.27
C LYS A 195 -7.07 -14.52 9.89
N ASN A 196 -7.62 -13.35 9.58
CA ASN A 196 -9.04 -13.22 9.42
C ASN A 196 -9.51 -13.13 7.95
N ARG A 197 -8.60 -13.03 6.98
CA ARG A 197 -8.90 -12.91 5.54
C ARG A 197 -9.79 -14.03 4.98
N THR A 198 -9.69 -15.26 5.49
CA THR A 198 -10.50 -16.40 5.04
C THR A 198 -11.98 -16.28 5.41
N CYS A 199 -12.32 -15.34 6.28
CA CYS A 199 -13.65 -15.22 6.87
C CYS A 199 -14.49 -14.13 6.19
N TYR A 200 -13.93 -13.37 5.23
CA TYR A 200 -14.48 -12.09 4.77
C TYR A 200 -14.71 -12.06 3.25
N THR A 201 -15.94 -12.34 2.83
CA THR A 201 -16.37 -12.28 1.42
C THR A 201 -17.55 -11.34 1.20
N LYS A 202 -18.25 -10.88 2.26
CA LYS A 202 -19.40 -9.97 2.16
C LYS A 202 -19.20 -8.67 2.95
N PRO A 203 -19.90 -7.57 2.61
CA PRO A 203 -19.84 -6.32 3.38
C PRO A 203 -20.14 -6.48 4.88
N ASP A 204 -21.04 -7.40 5.25
CA ASP A 204 -21.35 -7.72 6.65
C ASP A 204 -20.16 -8.34 7.41
N ASP A 205 -19.22 -8.94 6.69
CA ASP A 205 -18.04 -9.57 7.30
C ASP A 205 -17.06 -8.52 7.83
N ILE A 206 -16.94 -7.36 7.17
CA ILE A 206 -16.11 -6.21 7.62
C ILE A 206 -16.57 -5.74 9.01
N VAL A 207 -17.88 -5.78 9.24
CA VAL A 207 -18.51 -5.38 10.50
C VAL A 207 -18.14 -6.34 11.63
N ARG A 208 -18.13 -7.65 11.33
CA ARG A 208 -17.73 -8.68 12.29
C ARG A 208 -16.27 -8.48 12.74
N VAL A 209 -15.39 -8.09 11.81
CA VAL A 209 -13.98 -7.77 12.09
C VAL A 209 -13.86 -6.67 13.12
N VAL A 210 -14.53 -5.55 12.84
CA VAL A 210 -14.46 -4.35 13.68
C VAL A 210 -15.01 -4.66 15.07
N LEU A 211 -16.10 -5.44 15.15
CA LEU A 211 -16.65 -5.88 16.43
C LEU A 211 -15.65 -6.74 17.22
N GLU A 212 -15.07 -7.75 16.59
CA GLU A 212 -14.09 -8.66 17.23
C GLU A 212 -12.81 -7.93 17.63
N GLU A 213 -12.30 -7.06 16.77
CA GLU A 213 -11.08 -6.28 17.02
C GLU A 213 -11.30 -5.28 18.15
N SER A 214 -12.44 -4.58 18.15
CA SER A 214 -12.80 -3.66 19.24
C SER A 214 -12.92 -4.38 20.57
N ASP A 215 -13.55 -5.56 20.60
CA ASP A 215 -13.65 -6.38 21.81
C ASP A 215 -12.28 -6.88 22.29
N ALA A 216 -11.38 -7.24 21.36
CA ALA A 216 -9.99 -7.60 21.68
C ALA A 216 -9.22 -6.41 22.28
N TRP A 217 -9.36 -5.21 21.72
CA TRP A 217 -8.74 -4.00 22.25
C TRP A 217 -9.26 -3.64 23.65
N LEU A 218 -10.55 -3.89 23.93
CA LEU A 218 -11.12 -3.72 25.27
C LEU A 218 -10.58 -4.74 26.27
N LYS A 219 -10.45 -6.01 25.88
CA LYS A 219 -9.82 -7.06 26.69
C LYS A 219 -8.36 -6.79 27.00
N LEU A 220 -7.65 -6.11 26.08
CA LEU A 220 -6.26 -5.68 26.26
C LEU A 220 -6.10 -4.35 27.02
N ASN A 221 -7.19 -3.82 27.59
CA ASN A 221 -7.22 -2.56 28.33
C ASN A 221 -6.72 -1.34 27.51
N LYS A 222 -6.99 -1.33 26.20
CA LYS A 222 -6.67 -0.23 25.27
C LYS A 222 -7.94 0.38 24.67
N PRO A 223 -8.81 1.00 25.48
CA PRO A 223 -10.15 1.40 25.06
C PRO A 223 -10.16 2.53 24.01
N LYS A 224 -9.15 3.40 23.99
CA LYS A 224 -9.04 4.48 22.98
C LYS A 224 -8.94 3.94 21.56
N ARG A 225 -8.18 2.85 21.35
CA ARG A 225 -8.01 2.23 20.03
C ARG A 225 -9.28 1.55 19.54
N ALA A 226 -9.99 0.86 20.44
CA ALA A 226 -11.31 0.30 20.14
C ALA A 226 -12.28 1.41 19.69
N LEU A 227 -12.26 2.53 20.41
CA LEU A 227 -13.16 3.66 20.18
C LEU A 227 -12.86 4.39 18.85
N ASP A 228 -11.58 4.59 18.51
CA ASP A 228 -11.18 5.15 17.22
C ASP A 228 -11.60 4.25 16.06
N LEU A 229 -11.40 2.93 16.20
CA LEU A 229 -11.80 1.94 15.19
C LEU A 229 -13.31 1.99 14.94
N VAL A 230 -14.12 1.88 16.00
CA VAL A 230 -15.59 1.88 15.92
C VAL A 230 -16.13 3.20 15.33
N ARG A 231 -15.59 4.35 15.76
CA ARG A 231 -16.03 5.66 15.25
C ARG A 231 -15.67 5.87 13.80
N ALA A 232 -14.51 5.40 13.37
CA ALA A 232 -14.11 5.44 11.97
C ALA A 232 -15.07 4.60 11.12
N THR A 233 -15.49 3.43 11.61
CA THR A 233 -16.42 2.56 10.87
C THR A 233 -17.82 3.17 10.79
N LEU A 234 -18.38 3.65 11.90
CA LEU A 234 -19.69 4.29 11.93
C LEU A 234 -19.75 5.56 11.07
N ARG A 235 -18.63 6.29 10.95
CA ARG A 235 -18.54 7.47 10.08
C ARG A 235 -18.60 7.10 8.60
N ASN A 236 -17.90 6.04 8.20
CA ASN A 236 -17.82 5.62 6.80
C ASN A 236 -19.04 4.81 6.35
N SER A 237 -19.74 4.15 7.28
CA SER A 237 -20.87 3.27 6.97
C SER A 237 -21.94 3.33 8.07
N PRO A 238 -22.77 4.39 8.09
CA PRO A 238 -23.75 4.61 9.15
C PRO A 238 -24.96 3.65 9.09
N ASP A 239 -25.35 3.18 7.90
CA ASP A 239 -26.59 2.43 7.65
C ASP A 239 -26.41 0.89 7.66
N MET A 240 -25.36 0.40 8.32
CA MET A 240 -25.04 -1.02 8.38
C MET A 240 -25.96 -1.81 9.34
N SER A 241 -26.25 -3.06 9.00
CA SER A 241 -27.11 -3.99 9.77
C SER A 241 -26.72 -4.11 11.26
N ALA A 242 -25.42 -4.03 11.57
CA ALA A 242 -24.87 -4.14 12.92
C ALA A 242 -24.49 -2.80 13.59
N ALA A 243 -24.92 -1.65 13.04
CA ALA A 243 -24.72 -0.33 13.66
C ALA A 243 -25.13 -0.25 15.15
N PRO A 244 -26.23 -0.90 15.60
CA PRO A 244 -26.61 -0.89 17.01
C PRO A 244 -25.57 -1.54 17.93
N LEU A 245 -24.91 -2.61 17.48
CA LEU A 245 -23.90 -3.33 18.26
C LEU A 245 -22.61 -2.53 18.39
N LEU A 246 -22.20 -1.84 17.32
CA LEU A 246 -21.05 -0.94 17.34
C LEU A 246 -21.28 0.25 18.28
N LYS A 247 -22.46 0.86 18.28
CA LYS A 247 -22.83 1.93 19.23
C LYS A 247 -22.78 1.45 20.69
N ASN A 248 -23.18 0.21 20.97
CA ASN A 248 -23.05 -0.38 22.30
C ASN A 248 -21.58 -0.58 22.71
N LEU A 249 -20.72 -1.00 21.79
CA LEU A 249 -19.27 -1.12 22.02
C LEU A 249 -18.59 0.24 22.19
N GLU A 250 -19.00 1.25 21.42
CA GLU A 250 -18.55 2.64 21.62
C GLU A 250 -18.88 3.12 23.04
N GLY A 251 -20.09 2.83 23.54
CA GLY A 251 -20.49 3.14 24.91
C GLY A 251 -19.62 2.44 25.96
N LYS A 252 -19.33 1.14 25.78
CA LYS A 252 -18.43 0.36 26.65
C LYS A 252 -16.99 0.86 26.61
N ALA A 253 -16.46 1.18 25.43
CA ALA A 253 -15.12 1.71 25.27
C ALA A 253 -14.99 3.10 25.92
N THR A 254 -16.02 3.93 25.79
CA THR A 254 -16.06 5.27 26.40
C THR A 254 -16.07 5.18 27.92
N SER A 255 -16.86 4.26 28.51
CA SER A 255 -16.91 4.07 29.96
C SER A 255 -15.62 3.45 30.51
N GLN A 256 -14.95 2.58 29.78
CA GLN A 256 -13.67 1.98 30.21
C GLN A 256 -12.50 2.99 30.08
N ALA A 257 -12.54 3.87 29.07
CA ALA A 257 -11.57 4.94 28.90
C ALA A 257 -11.67 6.02 29.99
N SER A 258 -12.86 6.28 30.54
CA SER A 258 -13.05 7.24 31.64
C SER A 258 -12.62 6.71 33.01
N VAL A 259 -12.55 5.38 33.18
CA VAL A 259 -12.15 4.72 34.43
C VAL A 259 -10.63 4.54 34.55
N THR A 260 -9.86 4.70 33.47
CA THR A 260 -8.40 4.51 33.52
C THR A 260 -7.74 5.68 34.29
N PRO A 261 -7.18 5.47 35.50
CA PRO A 261 -6.63 6.56 36.30
C PRO A 261 -5.39 7.14 35.63
N THR A 262 -5.32 8.46 35.60
CA THR A 262 -4.16 9.21 35.10
C THR A 262 -2.93 8.85 35.93
N PRO A 263 -1.80 8.42 35.34
CA PRO A 263 -0.59 8.17 36.11
C PRO A 263 -0.10 9.49 36.72
N THR A 264 -0.05 9.55 38.05
CA THR A 264 0.64 10.59 38.81
C THR A 264 2.10 10.62 38.36
N LYS A 265 2.54 11.77 37.84
CA LYS A 265 3.95 12.00 37.48
C LYS A 265 4.83 11.84 38.74
N PRO A 266 6.01 11.20 38.62
CA PRO A 266 7.05 11.31 39.64
C PRO A 266 7.63 12.74 39.68
#